data_AF-A0A6P8RK92-F1
#
_entry.id   AF-A0A6P8RK92-F1
#
_cell.length_a   1.000
_cell.length_b   1.000
_cell.length_c   1.000
_cell.angle_alpha   90.00
_cell.angle_beta   90.00
_cell.angle_gamma   90.00
#
_symmetry.space_group_name_H-M   'P 1'
#
loop_
_entity.id
_entity.type
_entity.pdbx_description
1 polymer ?
#
loop_
_entity_poly.entity_id
_entity_poly.type
_entity_poly.pdbx_seq_one_letter_code
_entity_poly.pdbx_strand_id
1 'polypeptide(L)'
;MREQYTTVTEGTIVDRPEHLYFYKIGIYGWRKRCLYLFVLLLLIILLINFALTIWILKVMWFSPTGMGYLQVTSEGLRLEGDSEFLYPLYAKEIHSRKDSSLLLNSTQNITVNARNLEGNVTGRLQVGSNMVEVNGQQFQLNSEEGNMLFSAEENEVTVGAERLRITGPGGGLFEHSVETPFVNAEDFQQLRLESPTRTLSMDAPRGVRVNAQTGNITVLSETDINLQSSEGRIILFAKTLRLPLLPLGTNGHSGRAQELYEICVCSDGKLYISAAYSTSTCHENSRPCQSST
;
A
#
# COMPACT_ATOMS: atom_id res chain seq x y z
N MET A 1 39.58 62.90 102.59
CA MET A 1 39.07 63.25 101.25
C MET A 1 40.14 64.10 100.56
N ARG A 2 40.56 63.72 99.35
CA ARG A 2 41.42 64.43 98.38
C ARG A 2 42.94 64.44 98.59
N GLU A 3 43.55 63.43 97.98
CA GLU A 3 44.66 63.43 97.00
C GLU A 3 45.01 64.80 96.35
N GLN A 4 46.20 65.07 95.78
CA GLN A 4 47.54 64.47 95.84
C GLN A 4 48.45 65.42 95.01
N TYR A 5 49.70 65.54 95.47
CA TYR A 5 50.84 66.26 94.88
C TYR A 5 51.33 65.56 93.59
N THR A 6 52.22 66.03 92.69
CA THR A 6 53.13 67.18 92.54
C THR A 6 53.63 67.11 91.08
N THR A 7 54.01 68.25 90.51
CA THR A 7 54.62 68.37 89.17
C THR A 7 56.15 68.28 89.18
N VAL A 8 56.67 67.44 88.28
CA VAL A 8 57.79 67.60 87.31
C VAL A 8 59.13 68.25 87.74
N THR A 9 60.23 67.48 87.61
CA THR A 9 61.49 67.81 86.86
C THR A 9 62.43 66.60 86.96
N GLU A 10 62.58 65.78 85.91
CA GLU A 10 63.50 65.85 84.76
C GLU A 10 64.95 65.41 85.05
N GLY A 11 65.40 64.39 84.32
CA GLY A 11 66.80 64.15 84.01
C GLY A 11 67.39 62.85 84.54
N THR A 12 67.32 61.75 83.76
CA THR A 12 68.51 61.01 83.27
C THR A 12 68.10 59.78 82.45
N ILE A 13 68.69 59.71 81.26
CA ILE A 13 68.52 58.67 80.24
C ILE A 13 69.25 57.41 80.70
N VAL A 14 68.51 56.30 80.85
CA VAL A 14 69.05 54.94 80.93
C VAL A 14 68.25 54.11 79.94
N ASP A 15 68.82 53.91 78.75
CA ASP A 15 68.20 53.06 77.73
C ASP A 15 68.54 51.59 78.02
N ARG A 16 67.51 50.82 78.36
CA ARG A 16 67.57 49.39 78.65
C ARG A 16 67.07 48.66 77.40
N PRO A 17 67.80 47.68 76.84
CA PRO A 17 67.32 46.99 75.65
C PRO A 17 66.14 46.08 76.04
N GLU A 18 64.94 46.45 75.60
CA GLU A 18 63.78 45.56 75.60
C GLU A 18 63.96 44.51 74.49
N HIS A 19 63.97 43.25 74.91
CA HIS A 19 63.87 42.10 74.02
C HIS A 19 62.49 42.08 73.35
N LEU A 20 62.37 42.69 72.17
CA LEU A 20 61.26 42.43 71.25
C LEU A 20 61.43 41.03 70.66
N TYR A 21 60.81 40.05 71.30
CA TYR A 21 60.59 38.72 70.75
C TYR A 21 59.71 38.85 69.50
N PHE A 22 60.34 39.02 68.33
CA PHE A 22 59.74 38.70 67.05
C PHE A 22 59.44 37.20 67.05
N TYR A 23 58.18 36.85 67.35
CA TYR A 23 57.67 35.51 67.19
C TYR A 23 57.54 35.21 65.69
N LYS A 24 58.68 34.97 65.02
CA LYS A 24 58.71 34.29 63.74
C LYS A 24 58.37 32.83 64.04
N ILE A 25 57.10 32.46 63.92
CA ILE A 25 56.72 31.07 63.65
C ILE A 25 57.29 30.72 62.26
N GLY A 26 58.59 30.40 62.24
CA GLY A 26 59.34 29.99 61.07
C GLY A 26 59.35 28.47 61.00
N ILE A 27 58.42 27.89 60.24
CA ILE A 27 58.50 26.48 59.86
C ILE A 27 59.68 26.33 58.89
N TYR A 28 60.81 25.84 59.40
CA TYR A 28 62.14 25.86 58.76
C TYR A 28 62.36 24.69 57.78
N GLY A 29 63.00 24.99 56.64
CA GLY A 29 63.94 24.11 55.93
C GLY A 29 63.37 23.09 54.92
N TRP A 30 62.78 22.00 55.41
CA TRP A 30 62.51 20.79 54.61
C TRP A 30 61.03 20.57 54.30
N ARG A 31 60.16 20.93 55.25
CA ARG A 31 58.69 20.85 55.08
C ARG A 31 58.17 21.80 54.00
N LYS A 32 58.79 22.99 53.83
CA LYS A 32 58.47 23.91 52.73
C LYS A 32 58.79 23.31 51.35
N ARG A 33 59.96 22.67 51.20
CA ARG A 33 60.35 22.02 49.94
C ARG A 33 59.47 20.80 49.64
N CYS A 34 59.11 20.03 50.66
CA CYS A 34 58.17 18.92 50.52
C CYS A 34 56.76 19.41 50.13
N LEU A 35 56.30 20.52 50.74
CA LEU A 35 55.03 21.15 50.39
C LEU A 35 55.05 21.72 48.96
N TYR A 36 56.12 22.40 48.54
CA TYR A 36 56.24 22.89 47.16
C TYR A 36 56.33 21.74 46.15
N LEU A 37 57.02 20.64 46.47
CA LEU A 37 57.09 19.45 45.64
C LEU A 37 55.71 18.78 45.54
N PHE A 38 54.98 18.69 46.65
CA PHE A 38 53.61 18.16 46.67
C PHE A 38 52.64 19.04 45.87
N VAL A 39 52.73 20.37 46.00
CA VAL A 39 51.94 21.32 45.22
C VAL A 39 52.31 21.27 43.73
N LEU A 40 53.59 21.15 43.40
CA LEU A 40 54.06 20.97 42.01
C LEU A 40 53.55 19.66 41.43
N LEU A 41 53.60 18.56 42.20
CA LEU A 41 53.10 17.26 41.78
C LEU A 41 51.58 17.29 41.56
N LEU A 42 50.83 17.95 42.45
CA LEU A 42 49.39 18.21 42.26
C LEU A 42 49.12 19.06 41.01
N LEU A 43 49.92 20.09 40.75
CA LEU A 43 49.80 20.92 39.55
C LEU A 43 50.05 20.09 38.28
N ILE A 44 51.06 19.24 38.28
CA ILE A 44 51.36 18.34 37.15
C ILE A 44 50.21 17.36 36.94
N ILE A 45 49.68 16.74 37.99
CA ILE A 45 48.51 15.84 37.91
C ILE A 45 47.30 16.60 37.34
N LEU A 46 47.06 17.85 37.78
CA LEU A 46 45.99 18.70 37.26
C LEU A 46 46.17 18.96 35.77
N LEU A 47 47.39 19.31 35.32
CA LEU A 47 47.68 19.56 33.91
C LEU A 47 47.51 18.31 33.04
N ILE A 48 47.94 17.15 33.53
CA ILE A 48 47.74 15.86 32.84
C ILE A 48 46.26 15.55 32.73
N ASN A 49 45.51 15.68 33.83
CA ASN A 49 44.07 15.46 33.83
C ASN A 49 43.34 16.44 32.90
N PHE A 50 43.77 17.70 32.87
CA PHE A 50 43.22 18.72 31.97
C PHE A 50 43.53 18.44 30.49
N ALA A 51 44.75 17.98 30.18
CA ALA A 51 45.09 17.55 28.83
C ALA A 51 44.29 16.31 28.41
N LEU A 52 44.12 15.35 29.33
CA LEU A 52 43.34 14.13 29.11
C LEU A 52 41.86 14.45 28.88
N THR A 53 41.27 15.38 29.62
CA THR A 53 39.87 15.81 29.38
C THR A 53 39.70 16.50 28.04
N ILE A 54 40.61 17.42 27.67
CA ILE A 54 40.58 18.04 26.33
C ILE A 54 40.71 16.98 25.23
N TRP A 55 41.58 15.99 25.41
CA TRP A 55 41.77 14.92 24.45
C TRP A 55 40.52 14.05 24.30
N ILE A 56 39.90 13.64 25.40
CA ILE A 56 38.63 12.89 25.39
C ILE A 56 37.54 13.69 24.68
N LEU A 57 37.39 14.98 25.00
CA LEU A 57 36.40 15.85 24.33
C LEU A 57 36.62 15.92 22.82
N LYS A 58 37.89 16.00 22.39
CA LYS A 58 38.24 16.01 20.97
C LYS A 58 37.95 14.67 20.28
N VAL A 59 38.31 13.54 20.90
CA VAL A 59 38.11 12.20 20.34
C VAL A 59 36.61 11.85 20.26
N MET A 60 35.84 12.25 21.25
CA MET A 60 34.39 12.04 21.30
C MET A 60 33.59 12.99 20.39
N TRP A 61 34.26 13.84 19.59
CA TRP A 61 33.63 14.85 18.74
C TRP A 61 32.58 15.69 19.49
N PHE A 62 32.85 16.00 20.76
CA PHE A 62 31.99 16.88 21.55
C PHE A 62 32.19 18.31 21.07
N SER A 63 31.14 18.86 20.45
CA SER A 63 31.03 20.27 20.13
C SER A 63 30.06 20.93 21.12
N PRO A 64 30.12 22.26 21.30
CA PRO A 64 29.09 22.99 22.04
C PRO A 64 27.67 22.77 21.49
N THR A 65 27.56 22.30 20.24
CA THR A 65 26.31 22.07 19.50
C THR A 65 25.83 20.61 19.52
N GLY A 66 26.62 19.64 20.02
CA GLY A 66 26.25 18.23 20.03
C GLY A 66 27.40 17.23 20.10
N MET A 67 27.06 15.94 20.00
CA MET A 67 27.98 14.80 20.04
C MET A 67 28.03 14.15 18.64
N GLY A 68 29.12 14.34 17.91
CA GLY A 68 29.30 13.77 16.57
C GLY A 68 28.17 14.15 15.59
N TYR A 69 27.48 13.15 15.05
CA TYR A 69 26.35 13.32 14.11
C TYR A 69 25.04 13.73 14.78
N LEU A 70 24.96 13.68 16.12
CA LEU A 70 23.79 14.07 16.89
C LEU A 70 23.96 15.49 17.43
N GLN A 71 23.24 16.43 16.84
CA GLN A 71 23.21 17.83 17.22
C GLN A 71 21.97 18.11 18.08
N VAL A 72 22.16 18.79 19.21
CA VAL A 72 21.07 19.22 20.07
C VAL A 72 20.80 20.69 19.73
N THR A 73 19.70 20.93 19.05
CA THR A 73 19.25 22.28 18.66
C THR A 73 18.11 22.74 19.55
N SER A 74 17.75 24.03 19.51
CA SER A 74 16.56 24.54 20.20
C SER A 74 15.26 23.92 19.71
N GLU A 75 15.23 23.37 18.50
CA GLU A 75 14.08 22.70 17.89
C GLU A 75 14.01 21.20 18.19
N GLY A 76 15.07 20.62 18.78
CA GLY A 76 15.14 19.20 19.14
C GLY A 76 16.45 18.53 18.74
N LEU A 77 16.39 17.21 18.61
CA LEU A 77 17.53 16.37 18.23
C LEU A 77 17.61 16.25 16.71
N ARG A 78 18.75 16.64 16.13
CA ARG A 78 19.04 16.49 14.70
C ARG A 78 20.16 15.47 14.55
N LEU A 79 19.90 14.41 13.80
CA LEU A 79 20.87 13.35 13.54
C LEU A 79 21.24 13.35 12.06
N GLU A 80 22.51 13.58 11.76
CA GLU A 80 23.03 13.69 10.39
C GLU A 80 24.11 12.66 10.14
N GLY A 81 23.75 11.46 9.70
CA GLY A 81 24.72 10.41 9.36
C GLY A 81 24.18 9.01 9.63
N ASP A 82 25.06 8.02 9.51
CA ASP A 82 24.73 6.64 9.86
C ASP A 82 24.56 6.52 11.37
N SER A 83 23.48 5.87 11.79
CA SER A 83 23.14 5.75 13.21
C SER A 83 22.42 4.45 13.48
N GLU A 84 22.74 3.85 14.61
CA GLU A 84 22.15 2.60 15.07
C GLU A 84 21.36 2.87 16.35
N PHE A 85 20.15 2.32 16.40
CA PHE A 85 19.28 2.43 17.57
C PHE A 85 19.07 1.03 18.14
N LEU A 86 19.39 0.85 19.43
CA LEU A 86 19.19 -0.42 20.13
C LEU A 86 17.72 -0.75 20.38
N TYR A 87 16.86 0.28 20.37
CA TYR A 87 15.44 0.17 20.69
C TYR A 87 14.58 0.84 19.60
N PRO A 88 13.29 0.48 19.49
CA PRO A 88 12.38 1.11 18.55
C PRO A 88 12.31 2.63 18.73
N LEU A 89 12.25 3.33 17.60
CA LEU A 89 12.01 4.77 17.57
C LEU A 89 10.52 5.06 17.66
N TYR A 90 10.16 6.02 18.51
CA TYR A 90 8.81 6.53 18.64
C TYR A 90 8.78 7.97 18.15
N ALA A 91 7.94 8.23 17.17
CA ALA A 91 7.73 9.56 16.62
C ALA A 91 6.23 9.82 16.51
N LYS A 92 5.84 11.08 16.70
CA LYS A 92 4.47 11.52 16.47
C LYS A 92 4.15 11.54 14.98
N GLU A 93 5.10 12.00 14.18
CA GLU A 93 4.99 12.14 12.73
C GLU A 93 6.31 11.73 12.09
N ILE A 94 6.22 11.06 10.94
CA ILE A 94 7.37 10.67 10.11
C ILE A 94 7.12 11.29 8.74
N HIS A 95 7.94 12.25 8.35
CA HIS A 95 7.85 12.91 7.06
C HIS A 95 9.24 12.96 6.41
N SER A 96 9.25 13.01 5.07
CA SER A 96 10.48 13.25 4.34
C SER A 96 10.85 14.74 4.35
N ARG A 97 12.10 15.05 4.00
CA ARG A 97 12.50 16.44 3.75
C ARG A 97 11.73 16.97 2.53
N LYS A 98 11.43 18.28 2.49
CA LYS A 98 10.62 18.92 1.43
C LYS A 98 11.04 18.54 0.00
N ASP A 99 12.34 18.36 -0.25
CA ASP A 99 12.89 18.09 -1.58
C ASP A 99 13.32 16.62 -1.78
N SER A 100 12.82 15.69 -0.95
CA SER A 100 13.26 14.28 -0.98
C SER A 100 12.15 13.32 -0.58
N SER A 101 12.19 12.09 -1.10
CA SER A 101 11.31 11.01 -0.65
C SER A 101 11.82 10.36 0.64
N LEU A 102 10.90 9.85 1.47
CA LEU A 102 11.27 9.01 2.62
C LEU A 102 11.61 7.61 2.10
N LEU A 103 12.89 7.27 2.07
CA LEU A 103 13.35 5.94 1.69
C LEU A 103 13.63 5.11 2.93
N LEU A 104 12.89 4.01 3.09
CA LEU A 104 13.17 2.99 4.09
C LEU A 104 13.63 1.74 3.35
N ASN A 105 14.91 1.39 3.49
CA ASN A 105 15.51 0.22 2.85
C ASN A 105 16.02 -0.74 3.92
N SER A 106 15.67 -2.02 3.79
CA SER A 106 16.03 -3.05 4.76
C SER A 106 16.12 -4.40 4.06
N THR A 107 17.08 -5.23 4.49
CA THR A 107 17.17 -6.64 4.09
C THR A 107 16.14 -7.52 4.82
N GLN A 108 15.54 -6.99 5.89
CA GLN A 108 14.51 -7.61 6.71
C GLN A 108 13.20 -6.83 6.64
N ASN A 109 12.12 -7.39 7.20
CA ASN A 109 10.80 -6.76 7.18
C ASN A 109 10.82 -5.41 7.92
N ILE A 110 10.26 -4.38 7.27
CA ILE A 110 10.06 -3.06 7.87
C ILE A 110 8.69 -3.06 8.53
N THR A 111 8.60 -2.73 9.82
CA THR A 111 7.33 -2.69 10.55
C THR A 111 7.10 -1.31 11.16
N VAL A 112 6.02 -0.65 10.75
CA VAL A 112 5.56 0.62 11.30
C VAL A 112 4.31 0.37 12.13
N ASN A 113 4.32 0.74 13.40
CA ASN A 113 3.17 0.58 14.29
C ASN A 113 2.60 1.95 14.67
N ALA A 114 1.31 2.16 14.43
CA ALA A 114 0.53 3.23 15.04
C ALA A 114 0.11 2.80 16.45
N ARG A 115 0.30 3.67 17.45
CA ARG A 115 -0.04 3.39 18.85
C ARG A 115 -0.93 4.48 19.42
N ASN A 116 -1.82 4.10 20.33
CA ASN A 116 -2.64 5.03 21.11
C ASN A 116 -1.84 5.62 22.30
N LEU A 117 -2.49 6.48 23.10
CA LEU A 117 -1.86 7.14 24.26
C LEU A 117 -1.45 6.16 25.37
N GLU A 118 -2.13 5.02 25.47
CA GLU A 118 -1.79 3.94 26.41
C GLU A 118 -0.63 3.05 25.91
N GLY A 119 -0.17 3.25 24.67
CA GLY A 119 0.92 2.49 24.06
C GLY A 119 0.48 1.21 23.34
N ASN A 120 -0.82 0.94 23.25
CA ASN A 120 -1.38 -0.19 22.50
C ASN A 120 -1.31 0.07 20.99
N VAL A 121 -1.01 -0.97 20.21
CA VAL A 121 -0.95 -0.89 18.75
C VAL A 121 -2.36 -0.84 18.18
N THR A 122 -2.69 0.24 17.47
CA THR A 122 -3.98 0.45 16.78
C THR A 122 -3.91 0.15 15.29
N GLY A 123 -2.71 0.17 14.71
CA GLY A 123 -2.47 -0.20 13.33
C GLY A 123 -1.04 -0.63 13.09
N ARG A 124 -0.82 -1.50 12.10
CA ARG A 124 0.48 -2.03 11.72
C ARG A 124 0.59 -2.09 10.21
N LEU A 125 1.66 -1.50 9.68
CA LEU A 125 2.12 -1.67 8.30
C LEU A 125 3.40 -2.50 8.35
N GLN A 126 3.40 -3.66 7.69
CA GLN A 126 4.56 -4.53 7.57
C GLN A 126 4.91 -4.72 6.09
N VAL A 127 6.12 -4.32 5.72
CA VAL A 127 6.65 -4.49 4.36
C VAL A 127 7.70 -5.59 4.42
N GLY A 128 7.38 -6.76 3.88
CA GLY A 128 8.29 -7.90 3.75
C GLY A 128 8.85 -8.04 2.33
N SER A 129 9.66 -9.07 2.10
CA SER A 129 10.27 -9.33 0.78
C SER A 129 9.25 -9.69 -0.31
N ASN A 130 8.11 -10.29 0.07
CA ASN A 130 7.13 -10.84 -0.86
C ASN A 130 5.74 -10.20 -0.75
N MET A 131 5.44 -9.57 0.39
CA MET A 131 4.09 -9.09 0.71
C MET A 131 4.16 -7.84 1.56
N VAL A 132 3.20 -6.94 1.32
CA VAL A 132 2.88 -5.82 2.22
C VAL A 132 1.61 -6.19 2.96
N GLU A 133 1.70 -6.26 4.28
CA GLU A 133 0.57 -6.54 5.17
C GLU A 133 0.19 -5.26 5.91
N VAL A 134 -1.09 -4.93 5.86
CA VAL A 134 -1.65 -3.79 6.59
C VAL A 134 -2.74 -4.29 7.51
N ASN A 135 -2.59 -4.02 8.79
CA ASN A 135 -3.59 -4.28 9.81
C ASN A 135 -4.04 -2.94 10.39
N GLY A 136 -5.28 -2.55 10.13
CA GLY A 136 -5.85 -1.30 10.58
C GLY A 136 -7.30 -1.17 10.10
N GLN A 137 -8.01 -0.18 10.63
CA GLN A 137 -9.40 0.09 10.23
C GLN A 137 -9.51 0.62 8.80
N GLN A 138 -8.51 1.40 8.36
CA GLN A 138 -8.50 2.04 7.06
C GLN A 138 -7.06 2.17 6.56
N PHE A 139 -6.85 1.83 5.30
CA PHE A 139 -5.59 2.03 4.59
C PHE A 139 -5.87 2.76 3.29
N GLN A 140 -5.23 3.91 3.08
CA GLN A 140 -5.39 4.71 1.88
C GLN A 140 -4.04 5.04 1.28
N LEU A 141 -3.94 4.93 -0.04
CA LEU A 141 -2.84 5.39 -0.85
C LEU A 141 -3.35 6.48 -1.78
N ASN A 142 -2.77 7.66 -1.66
CA ASN A 142 -3.10 8.80 -2.50
C ASN A 142 -1.90 9.15 -3.40
N SER A 143 -2.19 9.71 -4.57
CA SER A 143 -1.20 10.32 -5.46
C SER A 143 -0.60 11.57 -4.82
N GLU A 144 0.52 12.07 -5.36
CA GLU A 144 1.12 13.36 -4.97
C GLU A 144 0.13 14.52 -5.11
N GLU A 145 -0.81 14.42 -6.06
CA GLU A 145 -1.88 15.40 -6.29
C GLU A 145 -3.06 15.27 -5.32
N GLY A 146 -3.06 14.25 -4.44
CA GLY A 146 -4.12 13.98 -3.47
C GLY A 146 -5.25 13.07 -3.97
N ASN A 147 -5.20 12.61 -5.23
CA ASN A 147 -6.18 11.67 -5.78
C ASN A 147 -6.04 10.28 -5.13
N MET A 148 -7.14 9.65 -4.72
CA MET A 148 -7.12 8.30 -4.13
C MET A 148 -6.77 7.25 -5.20
N LEU A 149 -5.71 6.47 -4.94
CA LEU A 149 -5.24 5.39 -5.81
C LEU A 149 -5.71 4.02 -5.33
N PHE A 150 -5.74 3.81 -4.01
CA PHE A 150 -6.18 2.58 -3.38
C PHE A 150 -6.73 2.88 -1.98
N SER A 151 -7.88 2.30 -1.64
CA SER A 151 -8.43 2.31 -0.29
C SER A 151 -8.83 0.89 0.10
N ALA A 152 -8.50 0.48 1.31
CA ALA A 152 -8.96 -0.76 1.91
C ALA A 152 -9.55 -0.44 3.29
N GLU A 153 -10.84 -0.73 3.44
CA GLU A 153 -11.63 -0.60 4.65
C GLU A 153 -12.27 -1.96 4.99
N GLU A 154 -12.94 -2.06 6.14
CA GLU A 154 -13.52 -3.34 6.61
C GLU A 154 -14.49 -3.98 5.61
N ASN A 155 -15.27 -3.16 4.88
CA ASN A 155 -16.34 -3.63 3.99
C ASN A 155 -16.06 -3.42 2.51
N GLU A 156 -15.06 -2.62 2.15
CA GLU A 156 -14.84 -2.21 0.77
C GLU A 156 -13.34 -2.05 0.47
N VAL A 157 -12.94 -2.55 -0.70
CA VAL A 157 -11.65 -2.23 -1.30
C VAL A 157 -11.92 -1.45 -2.59
N THR A 158 -11.52 -0.19 -2.61
CA THR A 158 -11.68 0.69 -3.76
C THR A 158 -10.33 0.87 -4.45
N VAL A 159 -10.26 0.54 -5.73
CA VAL A 159 -9.08 0.84 -6.57
C VAL A 159 -9.40 2.07 -7.40
N GLY A 160 -8.84 3.23 -7.01
CA GLY A 160 -9.01 4.51 -7.69
C GLY A 160 -8.04 4.74 -8.85
N ALA A 161 -7.16 3.77 -9.14
CA ALA A 161 -6.28 3.84 -10.30
C ALA A 161 -7.08 3.77 -11.62
N GLU A 162 -6.72 4.60 -12.60
CA GLU A 162 -7.36 4.61 -13.92
C GLU A 162 -7.35 3.25 -14.63
N ARG A 163 -6.41 2.38 -14.27
CA ARG A 163 -6.23 1.04 -14.85
C ARG A 163 -5.84 0.02 -13.79
N LEU A 164 -6.70 -0.98 -13.58
CA LEU A 164 -6.37 -2.19 -12.84
C LEU A 164 -5.99 -3.30 -13.83
N ARG A 165 -4.75 -3.81 -13.74
CA ARG A 165 -4.27 -4.94 -14.55
C ARG A 165 -4.00 -6.15 -13.65
N ILE A 166 -4.64 -7.28 -13.95
CA ILE A 166 -4.45 -8.52 -13.22
C ILE A 166 -3.52 -9.41 -14.05
N THR A 167 -2.28 -9.58 -13.58
CA THR A 167 -1.23 -10.35 -14.29
C THR A 167 -0.94 -11.71 -13.67
N GLY A 168 -1.62 -12.07 -12.58
CA GLY A 168 -1.42 -13.35 -11.90
C GLY A 168 -1.87 -14.53 -12.78
N PRO A 169 -1.15 -15.67 -12.77
CA PRO A 169 -1.52 -16.85 -13.57
C PRO A 169 -2.88 -17.44 -13.18
N GLY A 170 -3.37 -17.14 -11.97
CA GLY A 170 -4.71 -17.53 -11.50
C GLY A 170 -5.82 -16.54 -11.85
N GLY A 171 -5.51 -15.45 -12.56
CA GLY A 171 -6.47 -14.37 -12.80
C GLY A 171 -6.88 -13.63 -11.53
N GLY A 172 -8.09 -13.08 -11.52
CA GLY A 172 -8.69 -12.44 -10.34
C GLY A 172 -9.97 -13.18 -9.93
N LEU A 173 -10.11 -13.46 -8.63
CA LEU A 173 -11.34 -13.96 -8.05
C LEU A 173 -12.17 -12.78 -7.56
N PHE A 174 -13.36 -12.61 -8.11
CA PHE A 174 -14.34 -11.64 -7.62
C PHE A 174 -15.46 -12.43 -6.94
N GLU A 175 -15.52 -12.40 -5.61
CA GLU A 175 -16.52 -13.15 -4.83
C GLU A 175 -17.94 -12.64 -5.03
N HIS A 176 -18.08 -11.38 -5.45
CA HIS A 176 -19.35 -10.70 -5.68
C HIS A 176 -19.51 -10.34 -7.17
N SER A 177 -20.15 -9.20 -7.44
CA SER A 177 -20.40 -8.72 -8.80
C SER A 177 -19.29 -7.77 -9.26
N VAL A 178 -18.93 -7.85 -10.54
CA VAL A 178 -18.11 -6.86 -11.22
C VAL A 178 -19.01 -6.09 -12.17
N GLU A 179 -19.17 -4.79 -11.94
CA GLU A 179 -19.91 -3.91 -12.83
C GLU A 179 -18.95 -3.23 -13.81
N THR A 180 -19.25 -3.32 -15.10
CA THR A 180 -18.49 -2.63 -16.14
C THR A 180 -19.41 -2.24 -17.31
N PRO A 181 -19.26 -1.03 -17.88
CA PRO A 181 -20.08 -0.60 -19.01
C PRO A 181 -19.78 -1.37 -20.30
N PHE A 182 -18.58 -1.98 -20.42
CA PHE A 182 -18.17 -2.74 -21.59
C PHE A 182 -17.17 -3.83 -21.22
N VAL A 183 -17.28 -4.98 -21.90
CA VAL A 183 -16.32 -6.08 -21.78
C VAL A 183 -15.72 -6.33 -23.16
N ASN A 184 -14.39 -6.21 -23.27
CA ASN A 184 -13.66 -6.43 -24.52
C ASN A 184 -12.46 -7.36 -24.29
N ALA A 185 -12.05 -8.06 -25.34
CA ALA A 185 -10.73 -8.66 -25.40
C ALA A 185 -9.68 -7.65 -25.91
N GLU A 186 -8.40 -7.94 -25.73
CA GLU A 186 -7.33 -7.22 -26.42
C GLU A 186 -7.43 -7.46 -27.95
N ASP A 187 -6.82 -6.56 -28.73
CA ASP A 187 -6.82 -6.67 -30.18
C ASP A 187 -6.27 -8.04 -30.63
N PHE A 188 -6.96 -8.67 -31.57
CA PHE A 188 -6.65 -9.99 -32.11
C PHE A 188 -6.72 -11.16 -31.09
N GLN A 189 -7.27 -10.93 -29.90
CA GLN A 189 -7.56 -11.99 -28.92
C GLN A 189 -9.06 -12.31 -28.87
N GLN A 190 -9.40 -13.54 -28.53
CA GLN A 190 -10.79 -13.98 -28.41
C GLN A 190 -11.35 -13.63 -27.03
N LEU A 191 -12.48 -12.91 -26.99
CA LEU A 191 -13.27 -12.76 -25.78
C LEU A 191 -14.03 -14.07 -25.53
N ARG A 192 -13.69 -14.77 -24.43
CA ARG A 192 -14.37 -16.01 -24.01
C ARG A 192 -15.05 -15.79 -22.67
N LEU A 193 -16.38 -15.90 -22.68
CA LEU A 193 -17.20 -15.89 -21.48
C LEU A 193 -17.72 -17.32 -21.29
N GLU A 194 -17.36 -17.97 -20.19
CA GLU A 194 -17.72 -19.37 -19.94
C GLU A 194 -18.07 -19.65 -18.48
N SER A 195 -18.94 -20.63 -18.27
CA SER A 195 -19.27 -21.16 -16.96
C SER A 195 -19.11 -22.68 -17.02
N PRO A 196 -17.92 -23.23 -16.72
CA PRO A 196 -17.65 -24.66 -16.91
C PRO A 196 -18.47 -25.58 -16.00
N THR A 197 -18.90 -25.08 -14.84
CA THR A 197 -19.54 -25.88 -13.78
C THR A 197 -21.01 -25.51 -13.54
N ARG A 198 -21.48 -24.39 -14.09
CA ARG A 198 -22.81 -23.84 -13.82
C ARG A 198 -23.39 -23.22 -15.10
N THR A 199 -24.12 -22.14 -14.95
CA THR A 199 -24.75 -21.38 -16.03
C THR A 199 -24.02 -20.06 -16.24
N LEU A 200 -24.03 -19.58 -17.47
CA LEU A 200 -23.69 -18.21 -17.84
C LEU A 200 -24.99 -17.55 -18.29
N SER A 201 -25.47 -16.53 -17.56
CA SER A 201 -26.66 -15.76 -17.93
C SER A 201 -26.26 -14.36 -18.41
N MET A 202 -26.93 -13.89 -19.46
CA MET A 202 -26.81 -12.50 -19.93
C MET A 202 -28.21 -11.90 -20.02
N ASP A 203 -28.58 -11.12 -19.00
CA ASP A 203 -29.89 -10.48 -18.89
C ASP A 203 -29.74 -8.97 -19.03
N ALA A 204 -30.57 -8.34 -19.86
CA ALA A 204 -30.53 -6.89 -20.04
C ALA A 204 -31.93 -6.30 -20.23
N PRO A 205 -32.31 -5.26 -19.46
CA PRO A 205 -33.65 -4.64 -19.55
C PRO A 205 -33.91 -3.94 -20.88
N ARG A 206 -32.84 -3.47 -21.55
CA ARG A 206 -32.93 -2.85 -22.90
C ARG A 206 -32.53 -3.80 -24.03
N GLY A 207 -32.19 -5.05 -23.72
CA GLY A 207 -31.77 -6.07 -24.68
C GLY A 207 -30.26 -6.33 -24.71
N VAL A 208 -29.88 -7.52 -25.18
CA VAL A 208 -28.50 -7.98 -25.34
C VAL A 208 -28.13 -7.96 -26.81
N ARG A 209 -27.04 -7.28 -27.18
CA ARG A 209 -26.52 -7.26 -28.55
C ARG A 209 -25.15 -7.92 -28.60
N VAL A 210 -25.09 -9.11 -29.19
CA VAL A 210 -23.83 -9.80 -29.50
C VAL A 210 -23.45 -9.46 -30.94
N ASN A 211 -22.26 -8.89 -31.15
CA ASN A 211 -21.79 -8.48 -32.47
C ASN A 211 -20.31 -8.84 -32.66
N ALA A 212 -19.96 -9.44 -33.80
CA ALA A 212 -18.59 -9.68 -34.21
C ALA A 212 -18.30 -8.82 -35.45
N GLN A 213 -17.61 -7.69 -35.28
CA GLN A 213 -17.26 -6.79 -36.38
C GLN A 213 -16.34 -7.48 -37.41
N THR A 214 -15.43 -8.32 -36.89
CA THR A 214 -14.51 -9.15 -37.66
C THR A 214 -14.52 -10.54 -37.05
N GLY A 215 -14.63 -11.59 -37.87
CA GLY A 215 -14.66 -12.98 -37.42
C GLY A 215 -16.05 -13.61 -37.40
N ASN A 216 -16.21 -14.70 -36.65
CA ASN A 216 -17.43 -15.49 -36.55
C ASN A 216 -17.96 -15.53 -35.10
N ILE A 217 -19.28 -15.66 -34.96
CA ILE A 217 -19.92 -16.00 -33.69
C ILE A 217 -20.21 -17.51 -33.74
N THR A 218 -19.65 -18.26 -32.80
CA THR A 218 -19.89 -19.71 -32.66
C THR A 218 -20.62 -19.98 -31.35
N VAL A 219 -21.81 -20.57 -31.44
CA VAL A 219 -22.57 -21.05 -30.28
C VAL A 219 -22.52 -22.58 -30.31
N LEU A 220 -21.99 -23.18 -29.26
CA LEU A 220 -21.88 -24.63 -29.10
C LEU A 220 -22.65 -25.02 -27.83
N SER A 221 -23.43 -26.09 -27.90
CA SER A 221 -24.13 -26.70 -26.77
C SER A 221 -23.93 -28.21 -26.86
N GLU A 222 -23.72 -28.88 -25.73
CA GLU A 222 -23.66 -30.35 -25.67
C GLU A 222 -25.05 -30.98 -25.82
N THR A 223 -26.09 -30.24 -25.43
CA THR A 223 -27.49 -30.68 -25.50
C THR A 223 -28.23 -29.83 -26.53
N ASP A 224 -29.22 -29.06 -26.09
CA ASP A 224 -30.10 -28.30 -26.97
C ASP A 224 -29.69 -26.82 -27.02
N ILE A 225 -30.02 -26.17 -28.14
CA ILE A 225 -30.00 -24.70 -28.26
C ILE A 225 -31.45 -24.25 -28.44
N ASN A 226 -32.03 -23.68 -27.39
CA ASN A 226 -33.40 -23.18 -27.41
C ASN A 226 -33.40 -21.68 -27.72
N LEU A 227 -33.93 -21.30 -28.89
CA LEU A 227 -34.19 -19.91 -29.26
C LEU A 227 -35.69 -19.65 -29.11
N GLN A 228 -36.09 -18.78 -28.18
CA GLN A 228 -37.48 -18.44 -27.92
C GLN A 228 -37.69 -16.92 -27.90
N SER A 229 -38.80 -16.46 -28.48
CA SER A 229 -39.26 -15.08 -28.37
C SER A 229 -40.67 -15.08 -27.77
N SER A 230 -40.90 -14.33 -26.69
CA SER A 230 -42.18 -14.31 -25.96
C SER A 230 -43.25 -13.47 -26.67
N GLU A 231 -42.88 -12.29 -27.16
CA GLU A 231 -43.79 -11.33 -27.81
C GLU A 231 -43.40 -11.02 -29.25
N GLY A 232 -42.24 -11.51 -29.69
CA GLY A 232 -41.61 -11.12 -30.95
C GLY A 232 -41.45 -12.27 -31.94
N ARG A 233 -40.53 -12.06 -32.87
CA ARG A 233 -40.16 -13.02 -33.91
C ARG A 233 -38.66 -13.27 -33.89
N ILE A 234 -38.27 -14.50 -34.20
CA ILE A 234 -36.87 -14.87 -34.41
C ILE A 234 -36.57 -14.68 -35.89
N ILE A 235 -35.59 -13.84 -36.21
CA ILE A 235 -35.20 -13.55 -37.59
C ILE A 235 -33.78 -14.07 -37.80
N LEU A 236 -33.63 -15.06 -38.70
CA LEU A 236 -32.33 -15.58 -39.12
C LEU A 236 -32.04 -15.09 -40.54
N PHE A 237 -31.36 -13.94 -40.64
CA PHE A 237 -31.03 -13.32 -41.92
C PHE A 237 -29.61 -13.67 -42.35
N ALA A 238 -29.47 -14.58 -43.31
CA ALA A 238 -28.18 -15.01 -43.84
C ALA A 238 -28.29 -15.41 -45.32
N LYS A 239 -27.16 -15.36 -46.05
CA LYS A 239 -27.08 -15.86 -47.44
C LYS A 239 -27.36 -17.37 -47.53
N THR A 240 -27.04 -18.12 -46.48
CA THR A 240 -27.24 -19.57 -46.43
C THR A 240 -27.53 -19.98 -45.00
N LEU A 241 -28.68 -20.62 -44.79
CA LEU A 241 -29.04 -21.29 -43.54
C LEU A 241 -28.90 -22.80 -43.78
N ARG A 242 -28.16 -23.50 -42.91
CA ARG A 242 -28.00 -24.96 -43.00
C ARG A 242 -28.53 -25.61 -41.72
N LEU A 243 -29.44 -26.56 -41.90
CA LEU A 243 -29.96 -27.43 -40.85
C LEU A 243 -29.55 -28.87 -41.22
N PRO A 244 -28.30 -29.27 -40.92
CA PRO A 244 -27.85 -30.62 -41.22
C PRO A 244 -28.64 -31.63 -40.37
N LEU A 245 -28.85 -32.84 -40.88
CA LEU A 245 -29.48 -33.95 -40.15
C LEU A 245 -30.97 -33.76 -39.82
N LEU A 246 -31.69 -32.91 -40.55
CA LEU A 246 -33.16 -32.98 -40.53
C LEU A 246 -33.58 -34.40 -40.94
N PRO A 247 -34.44 -35.07 -40.16
CA PRO A 247 -34.89 -36.42 -40.48
C PRO A 247 -35.53 -36.40 -41.87
N LEU A 248 -34.95 -37.17 -42.79
CA LEU A 248 -35.54 -37.39 -44.10
C LEU A 248 -36.83 -38.16 -43.89
N GLY A 249 -37.96 -37.60 -44.32
CA GLY A 249 -39.24 -38.30 -44.31
C GLY A 249 -39.08 -39.65 -45.00
N THR A 250 -39.40 -40.73 -44.30
CA THR A 250 -39.37 -42.06 -44.91
C THR A 250 -40.58 -42.18 -45.84
N ASN A 251 -40.37 -42.71 -47.05
CA ASN A 251 -41.48 -43.05 -47.93
C ASN A 251 -42.35 -44.09 -47.21
N GLY A 252 -43.48 -43.64 -46.64
CA GLY A 252 -44.47 -44.53 -46.08
C GLY A 252 -44.92 -45.52 -47.15
N HIS A 253 -44.95 -46.81 -46.81
CA HIS A 253 -45.53 -47.82 -47.69
C HIS A 253 -46.98 -47.42 -47.96
N SER A 254 -47.30 -47.24 -49.24
CA SER A 254 -48.61 -46.84 -49.75
C SER A 254 -49.72 -47.67 -49.08
N GLY A 255 -50.46 -47.03 -48.17
CA GLY A 255 -51.60 -47.65 -47.48
C GLY A 255 -51.91 -47.13 -46.08
N ARG A 256 -50.96 -46.55 -45.34
CA ARG A 256 -51.22 -45.89 -44.04
C ARG A 256 -50.41 -44.60 -43.90
N ALA A 257 -51.06 -43.47 -44.18
CA ALA A 257 -50.55 -42.15 -43.85
C ALA A 257 -50.64 -41.94 -42.33
N GLN A 258 -49.60 -42.33 -41.60
CA GLN A 258 -49.42 -41.92 -40.21
C GLN A 258 -48.51 -40.70 -40.20
N GLU A 259 -49.09 -39.53 -39.90
CA GLU A 259 -48.49 -38.29 -39.34
C GLU A 259 -47.06 -37.89 -39.78
N LEU A 260 -46.69 -38.16 -41.03
CA LEU A 260 -45.47 -37.61 -41.61
C LEU A 260 -45.75 -36.21 -42.14
N TYR A 261 -44.86 -35.28 -41.84
CA TYR A 261 -44.96 -33.90 -42.26
C TYR A 261 -43.72 -33.46 -43.06
N GLU A 262 -43.94 -32.68 -44.10
CA GLU A 262 -42.91 -31.96 -44.84
C GLU A 262 -42.79 -30.53 -44.27
N ILE A 263 -41.55 -30.04 -44.15
CA ILE A 263 -41.30 -28.63 -43.82
C ILE A 263 -41.05 -27.90 -45.13
N CYS A 264 -41.96 -27.00 -45.47
CA CYS A 264 -41.94 -26.23 -46.71
C CYS A 264 -41.47 -24.81 -46.46
N VAL A 265 -40.66 -24.28 -47.38
CA VAL A 265 -40.11 -22.92 -47.31
C VAL A 265 -40.76 -22.07 -48.40
N CYS A 266 -41.45 -21.00 -48.02
CA CYS A 266 -41.99 -20.02 -48.96
C CYS A 266 -40.87 -19.13 -49.53
N SER A 267 -41.11 -18.46 -50.65
CA SER A 267 -40.17 -17.51 -51.26
C SER A 267 -39.87 -16.27 -50.39
N ASP A 268 -40.75 -15.96 -49.43
CA ASP A 268 -40.56 -14.94 -48.39
C ASP A 268 -39.80 -15.44 -47.14
N GLY A 269 -39.40 -16.72 -47.11
CA GLY A 269 -38.66 -17.35 -46.02
C GLY A 269 -39.53 -17.88 -44.87
N LYS A 270 -40.86 -17.82 -44.95
CA LYS A 270 -41.73 -18.48 -43.96
C LYS A 270 -41.63 -20.00 -44.08
N LEU A 271 -41.50 -20.66 -42.93
CA LEU A 271 -41.57 -22.12 -42.82
C LEU A 271 -42.99 -22.52 -42.44
N TYR A 272 -43.57 -23.48 -43.15
CA TYR A 272 -44.84 -24.10 -42.78
C TYR A 272 -44.72 -25.61 -42.86
N ILE A 273 -45.54 -26.27 -42.05
CA ILE A 273 -45.62 -27.72 -42.01
C ILE A 273 -46.77 -28.15 -42.92
N SER A 274 -46.52 -29.11 -43.81
CA SER A 274 -47.52 -29.70 -44.70
C SER A 274 -47.58 -31.21 -44.48
N ALA A 275 -48.76 -31.83 -44.62
CA ALA A 275 -48.88 -33.28 -44.50
C ALA A 275 -48.15 -33.96 -45.67
N ALA A 276 -47.26 -34.90 -45.39
CA ALA A 276 -46.48 -35.59 -46.42
C ALA A 276 -47.36 -36.57 -47.22
N TYR A 277 -47.25 -36.54 -48.55
CA TYR A 277 -47.91 -37.46 -49.48
C TYR A 277 -46.88 -38.10 -50.44
N SER A 278 -47.32 -38.96 -51.36
CA SER A 278 -46.44 -39.62 -52.34
C SER A 278 -45.68 -38.64 -53.26
N THR A 279 -46.10 -37.39 -53.30
CA THR A 279 -45.45 -36.27 -54.00
C THR A 279 -45.30 -35.11 -53.02
N SER A 280 -44.25 -34.30 -53.18
CA SER A 280 -44.06 -33.13 -52.33
C SER A 280 -45.28 -32.21 -52.39
N THR A 281 -45.77 -31.86 -51.22
CA THR A 281 -46.91 -30.97 -50.98
C THR A 281 -46.48 -29.52 -50.77
N CYS A 282 -45.17 -29.26 -50.86
CA CYS A 282 -44.62 -27.92 -50.83
C CYS A 282 -44.94 -27.18 -52.14
N HIS A 283 -45.92 -26.30 -52.07
CA HIS A 283 -46.32 -25.46 -53.20
C HIS A 283 -46.08 -23.98 -52.89
N GLU A 284 -45.56 -23.25 -53.87
CA GLU A 284 -45.34 -21.80 -53.80
C GLU A 284 -46.66 -21.03 -53.60
N ASN A 285 -47.76 -21.57 -54.13
CA ASN A 285 -49.10 -21.00 -54.01
C ASN A 285 -49.89 -21.47 -52.78
N SER A 286 -49.25 -22.13 -51.81
CA SER A 286 -49.95 -22.58 -50.60
C SER A 286 -50.45 -21.38 -49.79
N ARG A 287 -51.59 -21.52 -49.09
CA ARG A 287 -52.18 -20.43 -48.29
C ARG A 287 -51.20 -19.76 -47.32
N PRO A 288 -50.28 -20.48 -46.66
CA PRO A 288 -49.25 -19.85 -45.81
C PRO A 288 -48.23 -18.99 -46.58
N CYS A 289 -47.98 -19.29 -47.85
CA CYS A 289 -47.07 -18.56 -48.74
C CYS A 289 -47.74 -17.42 -49.51
N GLN A 290 -49.08 -17.37 -49.55
CA GLN A 290 -49.80 -16.26 -50.16
C GLN A 290 -49.62 -15.03 -49.26
N SER A 291 -48.91 -14.03 -49.77
CA SER A 291 -48.79 -12.71 -49.14
C SER A 291 -50.19 -12.22 -48.79
N SER A 292 -50.50 -12.11 -47.50
CA SER A 292 -51.57 -11.24 -47.03
C SER A 292 -51.20 -9.84 -47.50
N THR A 293 -51.90 -9.39 -48.54
CA THR A 293 -51.82 -8.01 -49.02
C THR A 293 -52.37 -7.07 -47.94
#